data_AF-K5WYJ3-F1
#
_entry.id   AF-K5WYJ3-F1
#
_cell.length_a   1.000
_cell.length_b   1.000
_cell.length_c   1.000
_cell.angle_alpha   90.00
_cell.angle_beta   90.00
_cell.angle_gamma   90.00
#
_symmetry.space_group_name_H-M   'P 1'
#
loop_
_entity.id
_entity.type
_entity.pdbx_description
1 polymer ?
#
loop_
_entity_poly.entity_id
_entity_poly.type
_entity_poly.pdbx_seq_one_letter_code
_entity_poly.pdbx_strand_id
1 'polypeptide(L)'
;MLVAKVLNRAAGFHTAAVLRSGLASKKRNIKHTEERLVAQEANRPSVILGTRPQEEAKLWPECALAKCLVNAQVLNGWSKAGEETKEETKKWGLHGEIDVPDIGTVTIPKATNYGVGSVEKQLFINELPAHNVRLPFEARGSPFTSVFDSQLPELSPTELDNRWKDAQKKEAAKLEAFAKVIDLRNANAKGIAYENRRRIILEFSDPKNPYDPGRAEVQGQFLYFTSHLFVTLSLPSSCPFDIQNP
;
A
#
# COMPACT_ATOMS: atom_id res chain seq x y z
N MET A 1 1.34 -20.60 -107.74
CA MET A 1 2.31 -20.00 -106.79
C MET A 1 1.55 -19.55 -105.54
N LEU A 2 1.63 -20.33 -104.46
CA LEU A 2 0.98 -20.04 -103.18
C LEU A 2 2.11 -19.88 -102.16
N VAL A 3 2.34 -18.64 -101.73
CA VAL A 3 3.37 -18.27 -100.76
C VAL A 3 2.82 -18.53 -99.36
N ALA A 4 3.29 -19.58 -98.70
CA ALA A 4 2.97 -19.86 -97.31
C ALA A 4 3.70 -18.87 -96.39
N LYS A 5 2.93 -18.01 -95.71
CA LYS A 5 3.42 -17.07 -94.69
C LYS A 5 3.58 -17.85 -93.37
N VAL A 6 4.82 -18.19 -93.02
CA VAL A 6 5.16 -18.75 -91.71
C VAL A 6 5.13 -17.61 -90.67
N LEU A 7 4.11 -17.62 -89.82
CA LEU A 7 4.01 -16.75 -88.64
C LEU A 7 4.85 -17.34 -87.51
N ASN A 8 6.06 -16.80 -87.32
CA ASN A 8 6.88 -17.04 -86.14
C ASN A 8 6.22 -16.37 -84.92
N ARG A 9 5.50 -17.13 -84.09
CA ARG A 9 5.08 -16.68 -82.77
C ARG A 9 6.29 -16.72 -81.83
N ALA A 10 6.80 -15.55 -81.47
CA ALA A 10 7.84 -15.39 -80.47
C ALA A 10 7.33 -15.86 -79.10
N ALA A 11 7.80 -17.03 -78.65
CA ALA A 11 7.67 -17.49 -77.27
C ALA A 11 8.78 -16.86 -76.41
N GLY A 12 8.71 -15.55 -76.20
CA GLY A 12 9.52 -14.83 -75.23
C GLY A 12 8.62 -14.26 -74.14
N PHE A 13 9.12 -14.14 -72.91
CA PHE A 13 8.51 -13.40 -71.77
C PHE A 13 7.66 -14.15 -70.73
N HIS A 14 7.75 -15.49 -70.59
CA HIS A 14 7.10 -16.17 -69.45
C HIS A 14 7.90 -16.17 -68.13
N THR A 15 9.23 -16.00 -68.17
CA THR A 15 10.10 -16.02 -66.97
C THR A 15 10.08 -14.72 -66.16
N ALA A 16 9.90 -13.56 -66.81
CA ALA A 16 9.86 -12.27 -66.12
C ALA A 16 8.56 -12.06 -65.31
N ALA A 17 7.45 -12.64 -65.76
CA ALA A 17 6.17 -12.56 -65.05
C ALA A 17 6.18 -13.37 -63.74
N VAL A 18 6.82 -14.55 -63.73
CA VAL A 18 6.98 -15.41 -62.54
C VAL A 18 7.89 -14.78 -61.50
N LEU A 19 8.97 -14.09 -61.91
CA LEU A 19 9.84 -13.37 -60.99
C LEU A 19 9.15 -12.14 -60.36
N ARG A 20 8.34 -11.40 -61.13
CA ARG A 20 7.57 -10.24 -60.62
C ARG A 20 6.45 -10.65 -59.67
N SER A 21 5.77 -11.76 -59.91
CA SER A 21 4.74 -12.28 -59.00
C SER A 21 5.34 -12.76 -57.67
N GLY A 22 6.51 -13.40 -57.69
CA GLY A 22 7.23 -13.79 -56.47
C GLY A 22 7.67 -12.60 -55.60
N LEU A 23 8.13 -11.51 -56.20
CA LEU A 23 8.47 -10.27 -55.48
C LEU A 23 7.24 -9.59 -54.88
N ALA A 24 6.10 -9.59 -55.59
CA ALA A 24 4.84 -9.03 -55.08
C ALA A 24 4.31 -9.83 -53.87
N SER A 25 4.37 -11.16 -53.90
CA SER A 25 3.99 -12.02 -52.78
C SER A 25 4.90 -11.83 -51.56
N LYS A 26 6.22 -11.69 -51.78
CA LYS A 26 7.16 -11.38 -50.69
C LYS A 26 6.83 -10.04 -50.01
N LYS A 27 6.55 -8.98 -50.79
CA LYS A 27 6.15 -7.67 -50.24
C LYS A 27 4.87 -7.74 -49.41
N ARG A 28 3.86 -8.49 -49.87
CA ARG A 28 2.62 -8.71 -49.09
C ARG A 28 2.88 -9.47 -47.80
N ASN A 29 3.71 -10.52 -47.84
CA ASN A 29 4.07 -11.30 -46.64
C ASN A 29 4.86 -10.46 -45.63
N ILE A 30 5.76 -9.59 -46.09
CA ILE A 30 6.49 -8.65 -45.23
C ILE A 30 5.49 -7.69 -44.57
N LYS A 31 4.61 -7.06 -45.34
CA LYS A 31 3.59 -6.14 -44.80
C LYS A 31 2.68 -6.83 -43.78
N HIS A 32 2.20 -8.04 -44.05
CA HIS A 32 1.40 -8.80 -43.08
C HIS A 32 2.20 -9.23 -41.84
N THR A 33 3.52 -9.40 -41.97
CA THR A 33 4.37 -9.69 -40.81
C THR A 33 4.57 -8.43 -39.98
N GLU A 34 4.81 -7.29 -40.61
CA GLU A 34 4.87 -5.98 -39.95
C GLU A 34 3.55 -5.66 -39.22
N GLU A 35 2.40 -5.82 -39.90
CA GLU A 35 1.07 -5.63 -39.30
C GLU A 35 0.86 -6.55 -38.08
N ARG A 36 1.27 -7.82 -38.16
CA ARG A 36 1.22 -8.76 -37.03
C ARG A 36 2.14 -8.34 -35.89
N LEU A 37 3.36 -7.89 -36.18
CA LEU A 37 4.31 -7.46 -35.16
C LEU A 37 3.82 -6.19 -34.44
N VAL A 38 3.30 -5.21 -35.17
CA VAL A 38 2.71 -4.00 -34.59
C VAL A 38 1.50 -4.36 -33.71
N ALA A 39 0.62 -5.25 -34.19
CA ALA A 39 -0.53 -5.70 -33.41
C ALA A 39 -0.12 -6.51 -32.16
N GLN A 40 0.97 -7.29 -32.24
CA GLN A 40 1.53 -8.03 -31.11
C GLN A 40 2.19 -7.10 -30.10
N GLU A 41 2.94 -6.09 -30.57
CA GLU A 41 3.61 -5.11 -29.72
C GLU A 41 2.60 -4.24 -28.96
N ALA A 42 1.53 -3.79 -29.63
CA ALA A 42 0.45 -3.05 -28.98
C ALA A 42 -0.30 -3.86 -27.91
N ASN A 43 -0.39 -5.20 -28.09
CA ASN A 43 -1.06 -6.11 -27.15
C ASN A 43 -0.11 -6.78 -26.16
N ARG A 44 1.20 -6.50 -26.24
CA ARG A 44 2.21 -7.14 -25.40
C ARG A 44 2.05 -6.63 -23.97
N PRO A 45 1.82 -7.52 -22.98
CA PRO A 45 1.79 -7.10 -21.59
C PRO A 45 3.16 -6.55 -21.19
N SER A 46 3.14 -5.53 -20.32
CA SER A 46 4.36 -5.00 -19.70
C SER A 46 5.09 -6.14 -18.98
N VAL A 47 6.40 -6.26 -19.19
CA VAL A 47 7.22 -7.29 -18.50
C VAL A 47 7.22 -7.06 -16.99
N ILE A 48 7.09 -5.81 -16.55
CA ILE A 48 7.13 -5.43 -15.13
C ILE A 48 5.75 -5.58 -14.49
N LEU A 49 4.72 -5.06 -15.16
CA LEU A 49 3.38 -4.95 -14.57
C LEU A 49 2.46 -6.12 -14.94
N GLY A 50 2.82 -6.90 -15.96
CA GLY A 50 2.02 -8.02 -16.48
C GLY A 50 0.73 -7.62 -17.20
N THR A 51 0.35 -6.34 -17.18
CA THR A 51 -0.85 -5.79 -17.81
C THR A 51 -0.54 -5.07 -19.11
N ARG A 52 -1.55 -4.91 -19.97
CA ARG A 52 -1.44 -4.04 -21.15
C ARG A 52 -1.52 -2.57 -20.71
N PRO A 53 -0.84 -1.64 -21.42
CA PRO A 53 -0.80 -0.22 -21.03
C PRO A 53 -2.18 0.44 -20.86
N GLN A 54 -3.20 -0.02 -21.59
CA GLN A 54 -4.56 0.53 -21.53
C GLN A 54 -5.44 -0.10 -20.44
N GLU A 55 -5.06 -1.29 -19.95
CA GLU A 55 -5.88 -2.07 -19.01
C GLU A 55 -5.48 -1.80 -17.54
N GLU A 56 -4.27 -1.29 -17.31
CA GLU A 56 -3.72 -1.08 -15.96
C GLU A 56 -4.62 -0.21 -15.07
N ALA A 57 -5.07 0.95 -15.60
CA ALA A 57 -5.91 1.88 -14.84
C ALA A 57 -7.24 1.25 -14.37
N LYS A 58 -7.73 0.22 -15.07
CA LYS A 58 -8.98 -0.48 -14.75
C LYS A 58 -8.74 -1.68 -13.85
N LEU A 59 -7.72 -2.50 -14.15
CA LEU A 59 -7.47 -3.76 -13.45
C LEU A 59 -6.75 -3.56 -12.12
N TRP A 60 -5.90 -2.53 -12.00
CA TRP A 60 -5.16 -2.25 -10.77
C TRP A 60 -6.06 -2.09 -9.54
N PRO A 61 -7.09 -1.22 -9.52
CA PRO A 61 -7.95 -1.07 -8.34
C PRO A 61 -8.75 -2.33 -7.99
N GLU A 62 -8.97 -3.24 -8.96
CA GLU A 62 -9.66 -4.51 -8.73
C GLU A 62 -8.73 -5.58 -8.14
N CYS A 63 -7.42 -5.43 -8.31
CA CYS A 63 -6.40 -6.38 -7.84
C CYS A 63 -6.40 -6.52 -6.31
N ALA A 64 -6.26 -7.76 -5.83
CA ALA A 64 -6.13 -8.06 -4.40
C ALA A 64 -4.96 -7.31 -3.76
N LEU A 65 -3.82 -7.21 -4.47
CA LEU A 65 -2.65 -6.47 -3.99
C LEU A 65 -2.98 -4.99 -3.76
N ALA A 66 -3.59 -4.31 -4.73
CA ALA A 66 -3.92 -2.90 -4.62
C ALA A 66 -4.90 -2.61 -3.48
N LYS A 67 -5.88 -3.51 -3.24
CA LYS A 67 -6.83 -3.41 -2.12
C LYS A 67 -6.16 -3.59 -0.76
N CYS A 68 -5.11 -4.40 -0.71
CA CYS A 68 -4.34 -4.69 0.50
C CYS A 68 -3.41 -3.52 0.89
N LEU A 69 -2.86 -2.81 -0.09
CA LEU A 69 -1.95 -1.69 0.12
C LEU A 69 -2.60 -0.49 0.82
N VAL A 70 -1.78 0.26 1.55
CA VAL A 70 -2.17 1.49 2.22
C VAL A 70 -2.39 2.60 1.18
N ASN A 71 -3.64 3.04 1.02
CA ASN A 71 -3.99 4.16 0.15
C ASN A 71 -3.75 5.50 0.85
N ALA A 72 -2.77 6.28 0.35
CA ALA A 72 -2.43 7.59 0.89
C ALA A 72 -3.64 8.56 0.88
N GLN A 73 -4.47 8.48 -0.16
CA GLN A 73 -5.70 9.28 -0.28
C GLN A 73 -6.69 8.99 0.85
N VAL A 74 -6.90 7.71 1.17
CA VAL A 74 -7.79 7.28 2.26
C VAL A 74 -7.22 7.70 3.62
N LEU A 75 -5.90 7.58 3.82
CA LEU A 75 -5.25 8.02 5.05
C LEU A 75 -5.39 9.52 5.30
N ASN A 76 -5.19 10.34 4.26
CA ASN A 76 -5.23 11.80 4.38
C ASN A 76 -6.66 12.36 4.41
N GLY A 77 -7.70 11.51 4.33
CA GLY A 77 -9.10 11.94 4.21
C GLY A 77 -9.41 12.63 2.88
N TRP A 78 -8.55 12.44 1.88
CA TRP A 78 -8.65 13.02 0.55
C TRP A 78 -9.24 11.99 -0.43
N SER A 79 -10.41 11.44 -0.10
CA SER A 79 -11.17 10.69 -1.08
C SER A 79 -11.72 11.66 -2.14
N LYS A 80 -11.46 11.38 -3.43
CA LYS A 80 -12.04 12.10 -4.58
C LYS A 80 -13.57 11.95 -4.73
N ALA A 81 -14.24 11.37 -3.74
CA ALA A 81 -15.69 11.40 -3.61
C ALA A 81 -16.05 12.72 -2.91
N GLY A 82 -16.00 13.81 -3.65
CA GLY A 82 -16.47 15.11 -3.20
C GLY A 82 -17.99 15.13 -3.12
N GLU A 83 -18.60 14.35 -2.23
CA GLU A 83 -20.00 14.49 -1.83
C GLU A 83 -20.31 13.64 -0.60
N GLU A 84 -19.51 13.79 0.46
CA GLU A 84 -19.81 13.13 1.72
C GLU A 84 -19.87 14.18 2.83
N THR A 85 -21.12 14.41 3.27
CA THR A 85 -21.58 15.31 4.30
C THR A 85 -20.72 15.19 5.57
N LYS A 86 -20.60 16.26 6.38
CA LYS A 86 -19.88 16.29 7.67
C LYS A 86 -20.27 15.19 8.68
N GLU A 87 -21.28 14.38 8.39
CA GLU A 87 -21.68 13.19 9.16
C GLU A 87 -20.89 11.92 8.77
N GLU A 88 -20.29 11.85 7.58
CA GLU A 88 -19.56 10.67 7.12
C GLU A 88 -18.08 10.66 7.50
N THR A 89 -17.51 11.80 7.92
CA THR A 89 -16.22 11.79 8.63
C THR A 89 -16.31 11.03 9.97
N LYS A 90 -17.50 10.95 10.58
CA LYS A 90 -17.81 10.00 11.68
C LYS A 90 -17.97 8.56 11.19
N LYS A 91 -18.42 8.35 9.95
CA LYS A 91 -18.70 7.02 9.34
C LYS A 91 -17.44 6.33 8.81
N TRP A 92 -16.45 7.08 8.30
CA TRP A 92 -15.16 6.52 7.85
C TRP A 92 -14.14 6.32 8.98
N GLY A 93 -14.43 6.85 10.17
CA GLY A 93 -13.74 6.51 11.41
C GLY A 93 -12.23 6.68 11.32
N LEU A 94 -11.75 7.82 10.81
CA LEU A 94 -10.32 8.12 10.73
C LEU A 94 -9.65 8.10 12.11
N HIS A 95 -10.40 8.57 13.11
CA HIS A 95 -10.08 8.43 14.53
C HIS A 95 -11.22 7.68 15.21
N GLY A 96 -10.89 6.64 15.98
CA GLY A 96 -11.80 6.00 16.91
C GLY A 96 -11.71 6.73 18.24
N GLU A 97 -12.83 7.25 18.72
CA GLU A 97 -12.95 7.66 20.12
C GLU A 97 -13.06 6.40 20.96
N ILE A 98 -12.08 6.19 21.84
CA ILE A 98 -12.10 5.10 22.80
C ILE A 98 -12.21 5.74 24.18
N ASP A 99 -13.20 5.29 24.94
CA ASP A 99 -13.35 5.69 26.33
C ASP A 99 -12.41 4.85 27.18
N VAL A 100 -11.38 5.49 27.72
CA VAL A 100 -10.37 4.83 28.55
C VAL A 100 -10.80 4.97 30.01
N PRO A 101 -10.91 3.85 30.76
CA PRO A 101 -11.24 3.88 32.17
C PRO A 101 -10.33 4.84 32.93
N ASP A 102 -10.91 5.60 33.85
CA ASP A 102 -10.23 6.58 34.70
C ASP A 102 -9.60 7.78 33.96
N ILE A 103 -9.50 7.82 32.64
CA ILE A 103 -8.84 8.94 31.93
C ILE A 103 -9.83 9.76 31.10
N GLY A 104 -10.84 9.09 30.54
CA GLY A 104 -11.86 9.67 29.67
C GLY A 104 -11.64 9.34 28.19
N THR A 105 -12.33 10.09 27.33
CA THR A 105 -12.35 9.81 25.89
C THR A 105 -11.12 10.36 25.18
N VAL A 106 -10.37 9.48 24.50
CA VAL A 106 -9.20 9.85 23.70
C VAL A 106 -9.38 9.41 22.25
N THR A 107 -8.94 10.27 21.33
CA THR A 107 -9.00 10.01 19.88
C THR A 107 -7.78 9.21 19.43
N ILE A 108 -8.02 8.01 18.92
CA ILE A 108 -6.96 7.09 18.48
C ILE A 108 -7.06 6.88 16.97
N PRO A 109 -5.95 6.95 16.22
CA PRO A 109 -5.97 6.70 14.79
C PRO A 109 -6.38 5.24 14.50
N LYS A 110 -7.28 5.07 13.52
CA LYS A 110 -7.71 3.74 13.07
C LYS A 110 -6.55 2.96 12.45
N ALA A 111 -5.75 3.63 11.62
CA ALA A 111 -4.55 3.07 11.02
C ALA A 111 -3.34 3.40 11.91
N THR A 112 -2.72 2.36 12.45
CA THR A 112 -1.54 2.45 13.32
C THR A 112 -0.30 1.96 12.60
N ASN A 113 0.84 2.53 12.96
CA ASN A 113 2.17 2.16 12.50
C ASN A 113 2.81 1.12 13.44
N TYR A 114 3.97 0.59 13.06
CA TYR A 114 4.80 -0.33 13.86
C TYR A 114 4.14 -1.68 14.18
N GLY A 115 3.16 -2.11 13.37
CA GLY A 115 2.49 -3.39 13.57
C GLY A 115 1.59 -3.44 14.79
N VAL A 116 1.24 -2.30 15.40
CA VAL A 116 0.35 -2.24 16.57
C VAL A 116 -1.04 -2.72 16.15
N GLY A 117 -1.36 -3.97 16.52
CA GLY A 117 -2.62 -4.65 16.23
C GLY A 117 -3.71 -4.32 17.24
N SER A 118 -4.81 -5.07 17.20
CA SER A 118 -5.93 -4.89 18.13
C SER A 118 -5.55 -5.26 19.57
N VAL A 119 -4.75 -6.31 19.75
CA VAL A 119 -4.30 -6.78 21.06
C VAL A 119 -3.37 -5.76 21.72
N GLU A 120 -2.37 -5.28 20.95
CA GLU A 120 -1.44 -4.27 21.43
C GLU A 120 -2.16 -2.95 21.70
N LYS A 121 -3.15 -2.58 20.87
CA LYS A 121 -4.01 -1.41 21.15
C LYS A 121 -4.70 -1.54 22.50
N GLN A 122 -5.33 -2.68 22.78
CA GLN A 122 -5.99 -2.89 24.07
C GLN A 122 -5.01 -2.71 25.23
N LEU A 123 -3.82 -3.30 25.15
CA LEU A 123 -2.81 -3.20 26.19
C LEU A 123 -2.30 -1.75 26.36
N PHE A 124 -1.88 -1.10 25.28
CA PHE A 124 -1.26 0.23 25.32
C PHE A 124 -2.24 1.36 25.61
N ILE A 125 -3.50 1.22 25.22
CA ILE A 125 -4.50 2.29 25.34
C ILE A 125 -5.38 2.08 26.58
N ASN A 126 -5.85 0.85 26.83
CA ASN A 126 -6.84 0.63 27.87
C ASN A 126 -6.18 0.24 29.20
N GLU A 127 -5.25 -0.71 29.16
CA GLU A 127 -4.74 -1.34 30.38
C GLU A 127 -3.60 -0.51 31.00
N LEU A 128 -2.56 -0.19 30.23
CA LEU A 128 -1.37 0.48 30.76
C LEU A 128 -1.65 1.88 31.34
N PRO A 129 -2.42 2.77 30.67
CA PRO A 129 -2.73 4.07 31.23
C PRO A 129 -3.53 3.96 32.54
N ALA A 130 -4.50 3.04 32.62
CA ALA A 130 -5.27 2.80 33.84
C ALA A 130 -4.38 2.31 35.00
N HIS A 131 -3.42 1.42 34.72
CA HIS A 131 -2.43 0.99 35.71
C HIS A 131 -1.51 2.14 36.15
N ASN A 132 -1.03 2.97 35.22
CA ASN A 132 -0.15 4.10 35.55
C ASN A 132 -0.84 5.12 36.47
N VAL A 133 -2.14 5.36 36.31
CA VAL A 133 -2.89 6.24 37.23
C VAL A 133 -2.99 5.61 38.63
N ARG A 134 -3.16 4.29 38.74
CA ARG A 134 -3.36 3.56 40.01
C ARG A 134 -2.07 3.32 40.80
N LEU A 135 -0.96 3.03 40.11
CA LEU A 135 0.30 2.62 40.73
C LEU A 135 0.81 3.53 41.86
N PRO A 136 0.79 4.88 41.74
CA PRO A 136 1.24 5.77 42.82
C PRO A 136 0.41 5.65 44.11
N PHE A 137 -0.81 5.12 44.04
CA PHE A 137 -1.73 5.01 45.17
C PHE A 137 -1.74 3.60 45.77
N GLU A 138 -1.56 2.56 44.95
CA GLU A 138 -1.46 1.16 45.36
C GLU A 138 -0.09 0.82 45.97
N ALA A 139 0.97 1.54 45.60
CA ALA A 139 2.32 1.35 46.15
C ALA A 139 2.43 1.65 47.66
N ARG A 140 1.38 2.19 48.31
CA ARG A 140 1.24 2.30 49.77
C ARG A 140 1.14 0.90 50.40
N GLY A 141 2.28 0.22 50.52
CA GLY A 141 2.39 -1.15 51.03
C GLY A 141 3.45 -1.99 50.31
N SER A 142 4.00 -1.51 49.20
CA SER A 142 5.08 -2.19 48.47
C SER A 142 6.45 -1.89 49.11
N PRO A 143 7.31 -2.89 49.32
CA PRO A 143 8.68 -2.70 49.82
C PRO A 143 9.59 -1.97 48.81
N PHE A 144 9.10 -1.72 47.60
CA PHE A 144 9.81 -1.01 46.52
C PHE A 144 9.48 0.49 46.46
N THR A 145 8.81 1.03 47.48
CA THR A 145 8.63 2.48 47.61
C THR A 145 9.99 3.14 47.72
N SER A 146 10.24 4.13 46.86
CA SER A 146 11.46 4.91 46.95
C SER A 146 11.59 5.48 48.37
N VAL A 147 12.81 5.53 48.91
CA VAL A 147 13.11 6.09 50.25
C VAL A 147 12.57 7.53 50.42
N PHE A 148 12.21 8.19 49.31
CA PHE A 148 11.57 9.50 49.28
C PHE A 148 10.04 9.49 49.47
N ASP A 149 9.33 8.39 49.19
CA ASP A 149 7.85 8.31 49.30
C ASP A 149 7.36 7.82 50.68
N SER A 150 8.22 7.16 51.46
CA SER A 150 7.87 6.61 52.77
C SER A 150 7.65 7.66 53.88
N GLN A 151 7.86 8.95 53.58
CA GLN A 151 7.65 10.06 54.52
C GLN A 151 6.51 10.99 54.10
N LEU A 152 5.64 10.60 53.17
CA LEU A 152 4.49 11.43 52.83
C LEU A 152 3.55 11.52 54.05
N PRO A 153 3.25 12.74 54.54
CA PRO A 153 2.22 12.96 55.55
C PRO A 153 0.91 12.31 55.10
N GLU A 154 0.06 11.86 56.04
CA GLU A 154 -1.30 11.40 55.71
C GLU A 154 -2.00 12.49 54.89
N LEU A 155 -2.02 12.29 53.56
CA LEU A 155 -2.60 13.27 52.66
C LEU A 155 -4.09 13.40 52.97
N SER A 156 -4.55 14.63 53.03
CA SER A 156 -5.98 14.89 53.17
C SER A 156 -6.75 14.28 51.98
N PRO A 157 -8.01 13.85 52.17
CA PRO A 157 -8.80 13.26 51.08
C PRO A 157 -8.90 14.17 49.84
N THR A 158 -8.89 15.49 50.04
CA THR A 158 -8.91 16.49 48.97
C THR A 158 -7.60 16.54 48.18
N GLU A 159 -6.46 16.43 48.83
CA GLU A 159 -5.16 16.37 48.14
C GLU A 159 -4.98 15.06 47.37
N LEU A 160 -5.54 13.95 47.88
CA LEU A 160 -5.54 12.66 47.19
C LEU A 160 -6.31 12.75 45.87
N ASP A 161 -7.52 13.32 45.90
CA ASP A 161 -8.35 13.54 44.71
C ASP A 161 -7.67 14.48 43.69
N ASN A 162 -7.02 15.54 44.17
CA ASN A 162 -6.24 16.42 43.29
C ASN A 162 -5.06 15.68 42.63
N ARG A 163 -4.31 14.86 43.38
CA ARG A 163 -3.23 14.05 42.82
C ARG A 163 -3.75 13.03 41.80
N TRP A 164 -4.90 12.45 42.06
CA TRP A 164 -5.55 11.52 41.14
C TRP A 164 -5.91 12.22 39.83
N LYS A 165 -6.60 13.36 39.90
CA LYS A 165 -6.93 14.19 38.72
C LYS A 165 -5.68 14.63 37.95
N ASP A 166 -4.61 14.97 38.64
CA ASP A 166 -3.34 15.34 37.99
C ASP A 166 -2.67 14.14 37.31
N ALA A 167 -2.74 12.94 37.90
CA ALA A 167 -2.26 11.71 37.28
C ALA A 167 -3.08 11.38 36.01
N GLN A 168 -4.41 11.47 36.08
CA GLN A 168 -5.29 11.27 34.93
C GLN A 168 -4.96 12.25 33.79
N LYS A 169 -4.78 13.55 34.07
CA LYS A 169 -4.40 14.54 33.06
C LYS A 169 -3.05 14.25 32.42
N LYS A 170 -2.06 13.83 33.21
CA LYS A 170 -0.74 13.47 32.69
C LYS A 170 -0.81 12.25 31.78
N GLU A 171 -1.56 11.22 32.18
CA GLU A 171 -1.73 10.03 31.35
C GLU A 171 -2.56 10.32 30.09
N ALA A 172 -3.60 11.16 30.17
CA ALA A 172 -4.33 11.63 28.99
C ALA A 172 -3.41 12.30 27.96
N ALA A 173 -2.55 13.21 28.42
CA ALA A 173 -1.59 13.92 27.55
C ALA A 173 -0.56 12.96 26.93
N LYS A 174 -0.09 11.95 27.69
CA LYS A 174 0.80 10.91 27.17
C LYS A 174 0.10 10.06 26.11
N LEU A 175 -1.15 9.67 26.36
CA LEU A 175 -1.91 8.86 25.43
C LEU A 175 -2.20 9.62 24.12
N GLU A 176 -2.53 10.90 24.20
CA GLU A 176 -2.69 11.76 23.02
C GLU A 176 -1.39 11.88 22.21
N ALA A 177 -0.26 12.10 22.89
CA ALA A 177 1.05 12.14 22.24
C ALA A 177 1.41 10.79 21.60
N PHE A 178 1.15 9.69 22.31
CA PHE A 178 1.37 8.34 21.81
C PHE A 178 0.51 8.04 20.57
N ALA A 179 -0.77 8.41 20.61
CA ALA A 179 -1.69 8.28 19.48
C ALA A 179 -1.15 8.97 18.21
N LYS A 180 -0.55 10.15 18.36
CA LYS A 180 0.10 10.87 17.23
C LYS A 180 1.35 10.16 16.71
N VAL A 181 2.14 9.56 17.59
CA VAL A 181 3.37 8.84 17.20
C VAL A 181 3.04 7.54 16.46
N ILE A 182 1.99 6.84 16.87
CA ILE A 182 1.57 5.59 16.23
C ILE A 182 0.69 5.82 15.00
N ASP A 183 0.27 7.05 14.69
CA ASP A 183 -0.55 7.32 13.50
C ASP A 183 0.22 7.02 12.21
N LEU A 184 -0.35 6.18 11.34
CA LEU A 184 0.25 5.84 10.06
C LEU A 184 0.40 7.05 9.12
N ARG A 185 -0.36 8.13 9.33
CA ARG A 185 -0.20 9.39 8.59
C ARG A 185 1.12 10.08 8.86
N ASN A 186 1.64 9.92 10.06
CA ASN A 186 2.90 10.51 10.50
C ASN A 186 4.09 9.58 10.20
N ALA A 187 3.85 8.41 9.59
CA ALA A 187 4.89 7.46 9.25
C ALA A 187 5.72 7.94 8.04
N ASN A 188 7.02 7.63 8.08
CA ASN A 188 7.88 7.79 6.92
C ASN A 188 7.58 6.73 5.85
N ALA A 189 8.14 6.90 4.64
CA ALA A 189 7.96 5.93 3.55
C ALA A 189 8.38 4.50 3.92
N LYS A 190 9.40 4.34 4.78
CA LYS A 190 9.86 3.03 5.27
C LYS A 190 8.82 2.37 6.18
N GLY A 191 8.14 3.15 7.03
CA GLY A 191 7.07 2.68 7.92
C GLY A 191 5.84 2.27 7.12
N ILE A 192 5.44 3.06 6.14
CA ILE A 192 4.35 2.69 5.21
C ILE A 192 4.70 1.40 4.46
N ALA A 193 5.95 1.28 3.96
CA ALA A 193 6.41 0.06 3.31
C ALA A 193 6.42 -1.16 4.24
N TYR A 194 6.75 -0.97 5.52
CA TYR A 194 6.67 -2.04 6.53
C TYR A 194 5.22 -2.52 6.71
N GLU A 195 4.27 -1.60 6.88
CA GLU A 195 2.85 -1.95 6.99
C GLU A 195 2.32 -2.62 5.73
N ASN A 196 2.67 -2.12 4.53
CA ASN A 196 2.29 -2.76 3.27
C ASN A 196 2.81 -4.20 3.21
N ARG A 197 4.07 -4.45 3.59
CA ARG A 197 4.62 -5.81 3.64
C ARG A 197 3.85 -6.70 4.62
N ARG A 198 3.54 -6.19 5.82
CA ARG A 198 2.76 -6.93 6.81
C ARG A 198 1.38 -7.31 6.29
N ARG A 199 0.69 -6.40 5.63
CA ARG A 199 -0.63 -6.68 5.03
C ARG A 199 -0.55 -7.69 3.88
N ILE A 200 0.47 -7.60 3.03
CA ILE A 200 0.72 -8.58 1.97
C ILE A 200 0.95 -9.97 2.57
N ILE A 201 1.77 -10.09 3.62
CA ILE A 201 1.98 -11.38 4.30
C ILE A 201 0.63 -11.91 4.81
N LEU A 202 -0.15 -11.10 5.51
CA LEU A 202 -1.42 -11.53 6.08
C LEU A 202 -2.44 -11.98 5.02
N GLU A 203 -2.48 -11.28 3.88
CA GLU A 203 -3.45 -11.57 2.80
C GLU A 203 -3.05 -12.79 1.96
N PHE A 204 -1.76 -12.97 1.67
CA PHE A 204 -1.27 -13.99 0.74
C PHE A 204 -0.64 -15.22 1.42
N SER A 205 -0.51 -15.21 2.75
CA SER A 205 -0.12 -16.41 3.51
C SER A 205 -1.26 -17.43 3.60
N ASP A 206 -0.91 -18.68 3.91
CA ASP A 206 -1.94 -19.71 4.11
C ASP A 206 -2.71 -19.51 5.41
N PRO A 207 -4.01 -19.82 5.48
CA PRO A 207 -4.80 -19.74 6.72
C PRO A 207 -4.24 -20.59 7.86
N LYS A 208 -3.48 -21.65 7.52
CA LYS A 208 -2.80 -22.53 8.49
C LYS A 208 -1.55 -21.89 9.09
N ASN A 209 -0.89 -21.01 8.35
CA ASN A 209 0.30 -20.27 8.79
C ASN A 209 0.21 -18.82 8.29
N PRO A 210 -0.52 -17.93 9.00
CA PRO A 210 -0.82 -16.58 8.53
C PRO A 210 0.38 -15.62 8.48
N TYR A 211 1.57 -16.09 8.88
CA TYR A 211 2.79 -15.30 8.96
C TYR A 211 3.95 -16.01 8.24
N ASP A 212 3.73 -16.46 7.00
CA ASP A 212 4.77 -17.10 6.19
C ASP A 212 5.35 -16.16 5.13
N PRO A 213 6.46 -15.44 5.42
CA PRO A 213 7.11 -14.59 4.43
C PRO A 213 7.89 -15.38 3.36
N GLY A 214 8.12 -16.68 3.56
CA GLY A 214 8.92 -17.53 2.68
C GLY A 214 8.16 -18.05 1.46
N ARG A 215 6.84 -17.94 1.49
CA ARG A 215 5.95 -18.43 0.44
C ARG A 215 6.18 -17.71 -0.90
N ALA A 216 6.20 -18.48 -2.00
CA ALA A 216 6.49 -17.96 -3.34
C ALA A 216 5.51 -16.87 -3.77
N GLU A 217 4.23 -17.00 -3.41
CA GLU A 217 3.19 -16.01 -3.67
C GLU A 217 3.50 -14.69 -2.94
N VAL A 218 3.83 -14.75 -1.65
CA VAL A 218 4.20 -13.55 -0.84
C VAL A 218 5.45 -12.87 -1.42
N GLN A 219 6.48 -13.65 -1.76
CA GLN A 219 7.71 -13.13 -2.37
C GLN A 219 7.45 -12.48 -3.73
N GLY A 220 6.59 -13.09 -4.56
CA GLY A 220 6.16 -12.53 -5.84
C GLY A 220 5.42 -11.20 -5.66
N GLN A 221 4.55 -11.10 -4.65
CA GLN A 221 3.84 -9.86 -4.35
C GLN A 221 4.78 -8.76 -3.82
N PHE A 222 5.80 -9.11 -3.03
CA PHE A 222 6.82 -8.13 -2.62
C PHE A 222 7.59 -7.58 -3.81
N LEU A 223 8.04 -8.46 -4.71
CA LEU A 223 8.74 -8.05 -5.91
C LEU A 223 7.84 -7.12 -6.74
N TYR A 224 6.59 -7.51 -6.98
CA TYR A 224 5.64 -6.68 -7.72
C TYR A 224 5.41 -5.33 -7.05
N PHE A 225 5.18 -5.29 -5.74
CA PHE A 225 5.00 -4.06 -4.97
C PHE A 225 6.22 -3.14 -5.10
N THR A 226 7.44 -3.68 -4.96
CA THR A 226 8.67 -2.89 -5.11
C THR A 226 8.84 -2.34 -6.52
N SER A 227 8.55 -3.15 -7.54
CA SER A 227 8.61 -2.70 -8.94
C SER A 227 7.55 -1.64 -9.25
N HIS A 228 6.33 -1.80 -8.75
CA HIS A 228 5.27 -0.81 -8.93
C HIS A 228 5.57 0.52 -8.22
N LEU A 229 6.13 0.45 -7.00
CA LEU A 229 6.58 1.64 -6.28
C LEU A 229 7.71 2.36 -7.04
N PHE A 230 8.64 1.60 -7.62
CA PHE A 230 9.72 2.16 -8.42
C PHE A 230 9.17 2.86 -9.67
N VAL A 231 8.31 2.20 -10.45
CA VAL A 231 7.69 2.76 -11.66
C VAL A 231 6.89 4.03 -11.34
N THR A 232 6.09 4.03 -10.27
CA THR A 232 5.29 5.20 -9.88
C THR A 232 6.15 6.38 -9.42
N LEU A 233 7.28 6.12 -8.75
CA LEU A 233 8.22 7.16 -8.31
C LEU A 233 9.16 7.65 -9.44
N SER A 234 9.46 6.81 -10.43
CA SER A 234 10.33 7.18 -11.58
C SER A 234 9.59 7.93 -12.68
N LEU A 235 8.25 8.07 -12.59
CA LEU A 235 7.51 8.90 -13.54
C LEU A 235 7.96 10.36 -13.44
N PRO A 236 8.02 11.10 -14.57
CA PRO A 236 8.78 12.34 -14.72
C PRO A 236 8.31 13.52 -13.86
N SER A 237 7.23 13.36 -13.09
CA SER A 237 6.71 14.39 -12.19
C SER A 237 7.55 14.62 -10.93
N SER A 238 8.48 13.72 -10.58
CA SER A 238 9.16 13.81 -9.27
C SER A 238 10.69 13.82 -9.31
N CYS A 239 11.40 13.06 -10.15
CA CYS A 239 12.88 13.11 -10.28
C CYS A 239 13.36 12.35 -11.55
N PRO A 240 13.52 12.99 -12.73
CA PRO A 240 13.88 12.29 -13.97
C PRO A 240 15.36 11.86 -14.09
N PHE A 241 16.25 12.16 -13.12
CA PHE A 241 17.70 11.98 -13.26
C PHE A 241 18.37 11.10 -12.19
N ASP A 242 17.60 10.34 -11.40
CA ASP A 242 18.20 9.47 -10.38
C ASP A 242 18.69 8.13 -11.00
N ILE A 243 19.86 8.17 -11.63
CA ILE A 243 20.54 7.00 -12.23
C ILE A 243 21.18 6.12 -11.14
N GLN A 244 21.26 6.60 -9.89
CA GLN A 244 21.92 5.89 -8.78
C GLN A 244 20.98 5.00 -7.97
N ASN A 245 19.69 4.94 -8.33
CA ASN A 245 18.72 4.07 -7.71
C ASN A 245 18.44 2.87 -8.66
N PRO A 246 19.27 1.81 -8.63
CA PRO A 246 19.07 0.61 -9.44
C PRO A 246 17.82 -0.18 -9.05
#